data_AF-A0A940R1T4-F1
#
_entry.id   AF-A0A940R1T4-F1
#
_cell.length_a   1.000
_cell.length_b   1.000
_cell.length_c   1.000
_cell.angle_alpha   90.00
_cell.angle_beta   90.00
_cell.angle_gamma   90.00
#
_symmetry.space_group_name_H-M   'P 1'
#
loop_
_entity.id
_entity.type
_entity.pdbx_description
1 polymer ?
#
loop_
_entity_poly.entity_id
_entity_poly.type
_entity_poly.pdbx_seq_one_letter_code
_entity_poly.pdbx_strand_id
1 'polypeptide(L)' 'MDYRLLNGKPRATLIQRFDGSAVLLGPKSLKLEFDIGATLHEIQTKADQLGWVVAIEHLHKEREGITG' A
#
# COMPACT_ATOMS: atom_id res chain seq x y z
N MET A 1 -23.55 -2.51 -4.25
CA MET A 1 -22.19 -2.78 -3.72
C MET A 1 -21.55 -1.45 -3.38
N ASP A 2 -21.03 -1.29 -2.16
CA ASP A 2 -20.25 -0.11 -1.80
C ASP A 2 -18.79 -0.33 -2.27
N TYR A 3 -18.36 0.44 -3.26
CA TYR A 3 -17.02 0.36 -3.82
C TYR A 3 -15.91 0.73 -2.83
N ARG A 4 -16.28 1.38 -1.71
CA ARG A 4 -15.36 1.71 -0.61
C ARG A 4 -15.04 0.51 0.27
N LEU A 5 -15.76 -0.59 0.11
CA LEU A 5 -15.61 -1.82 0.87
C LEU A 5 -15.07 -2.96 0.00
N LEU A 6 -14.28 -3.83 0.60
CA LEU A 6 -13.90 -5.13 0.07
C LEU A 6 -14.09 -6.15 1.19
N ASN A 7 -14.98 -7.12 0.98
CA ASN A 7 -15.38 -8.11 1.97
C ASN A 7 -15.85 -7.49 3.32
N GLY A 8 -16.57 -6.36 3.26
CA GLY A 8 -17.05 -5.65 4.44
C GLY A 8 -16.02 -4.79 5.16
N LYS A 9 -14.74 -4.83 4.76
CA LYS A 9 -13.68 -3.95 5.28
C LYS A 9 -13.47 -2.71 4.40
N PRO A 10 -13.16 -1.54 4.98
CA PRO A 10 -12.74 -0.38 4.21
C PRO A 10 -11.49 -0.64 3.38
N ARG A 11 -11.49 -0.17 2.13
CA ARG A 11 -10.32 -0.29 1.24
C ARG A 11 -9.26 0.73 1.58
N ALA A 12 -8.01 0.32 1.41
CA ALA A 12 -6.84 1.19 1.38
C ALA A 12 -6.08 1.01 0.06
N THR A 13 -5.36 2.06 -0.35
CA THR A 13 -4.49 2.04 -1.53
C THR A 13 -3.05 2.17 -1.08
N LEU A 14 -2.19 1.25 -1.50
CA LEU A 14 -0.76 1.28 -1.25
C LEU A 14 -0.02 1.76 -2.50
N ILE A 15 0.78 2.81 -2.33
CA ILE A 15 1.64 3.36 -3.37
C ILE A 15 3.09 3.30 -2.89
N GLN A 16 3.92 2.53 -3.58
CA GLN A 16 5.38 2.60 -3.43
C GLN A 16 5.90 3.73 -4.31
N ARG A 17 6.74 4.59 -3.77
CA ARG A 17 7.38 5.70 -4.48
C ARG A 17 8.72 5.26 -5.08
N PHE A 18 9.22 6.05 -6.03
CA PHE A 18 10.50 5.77 -6.71
C PHE A 18 11.73 5.83 -5.79
N ASP A 19 11.64 6.56 -4.69
CA ASP A 19 12.70 6.61 -3.66
C ASP A 19 12.69 5.37 -2.74
N GLY A 20 11.75 4.44 -2.92
CA GLY A 20 11.59 3.25 -2.10
C GLY A 20 10.76 3.47 -0.83
N SER A 21 10.31 4.70 -0.55
CA SER A 21 9.32 4.96 0.50
C SER A 21 7.93 4.52 0.04
N ALA A 22 6.98 4.43 0.97
CA ALA A 22 5.61 4.06 0.64
C ALA A 22 4.57 4.92 1.36
N VAL A 23 3.39 5.04 0.76
CA VAL A 23 2.23 5.69 1.36
C VAL A 23 1.02 4.78 1.31
N LEU A 24 0.33 4.68 2.44
CA LEU A 24 -0.96 3.99 2.56
C LEU A 24 -2.07 5.03 2.70
N LEU A 25 -2.98 5.05 1.73
CA LEU A 25 -4.16 5.90 1.71
C LEU A 25 -5.37 5.11 2.20
N GLY A 26 -5.88 5.46 3.37
CA GLY A 26 -7.01 4.82 4.02
C GLY A 26 -8.31 5.61 3.93
N PRO A 27 -9.36 5.13 4.61
CA PRO A 27 -10.68 5.78 4.67
C PRO A 27 -10.59 7.21 5.24
N LYS A 28 -11.53 8.07 4.80
CA LYS A 28 -11.60 9.48 5.21
C LYS A 28 -10.30 10.26 4.92
N SER A 29 -9.57 9.86 3.88
CA SER A 29 -8.31 10.49 3.46
C SER A 29 -7.18 10.39 4.50
N LEU A 30 -7.25 9.42 5.42
CA LEU A 30 -6.15 9.16 6.34
C LEU A 30 -4.93 8.68 5.56
N LYS A 31 -3.77 9.26 5.85
CA LYS A 31 -2.52 9.01 5.15
C LYS A 31 -1.48 8.53 6.16
N LEU A 32 -0.85 7.39 5.86
CA LEU A 32 0.29 6.88 6.61
C LEU A 32 1.51 6.82 5.69
N GLU A 33 2.62 7.39 6.15
CA GLU A 33 3.90 7.38 5.45
C GLU A 33 4.78 6.27 6.04
N PHE A 34 5.53 5.60 5.17
CA PHE A 34 6.48 4.57 5.53
C PHE A 34 7.82 4.91 4.89
N ASP A 35 8.88 4.84 5.71
CA ASP A 35 10.23 5.14 5.28
C ASP A 35 10.78 4.08 4.31
N ILE A 36 11.88 4.43 3.65
CA ILE A 36 12.62 3.53 2.77
C ILE A 36 13.00 2.27 3.55
N GLY A 37 12.74 1.10 2.96
CA GLY A 37 13.02 -0.21 3.56
C GLY A 37 11.82 -0.85 4.27
N ALA A 38 10.69 -0.13 4.42
CA ALA A 38 9.45 -0.74 4.85
C ALA A 38 8.99 -1.81 3.87
N THR A 39 8.71 -3.00 4.38
CA THR A 39 8.28 -4.15 3.59
C THR A 39 6.79 -4.11 3.31
N LEU A 40 6.39 -4.74 2.20
CA LEU A 40 4.97 -4.91 1.86
C LEU A 40 4.18 -5.56 3.01
N HIS A 41 4.78 -6.55 3.67
CA HIS A 41 4.16 -7.26 4.79
C HIS A 41 3.89 -6.37 6.00
N GLU A 42 4.83 -5.50 6.37
CA GLU A 42 4.65 -4.53 7.47
C GLU A 42 3.50 -3.57 7.17
N ILE A 43 3.40 -3.09 5.94
CA ILE A 43 2.36 -2.15 5.52
C ILE A 43 0.98 -2.84 5.49
N GLN A 44 0.90 -4.07 4.95
CA GLN A 44 -0.32 -4.88 4.97
C GLN A 44 -0.76 -5.19 6.41
N THR A 45 0.18 -5.57 7.28
CA THR A 45 -0.09 -5.81 8.71
C THR A 45 -0.65 -4.55 9.37
N LYS A 46 -0.09 -3.37 9.07
CA LYS A 46 -0.60 -2.10 9.59
C LYS A 46 -2.02 -1.81 9.10
N ALA A 47 -2.32 -2.08 7.83
CA ALA A 47 -3.67 -1.93 7.28
C ALA A 47 -4.67 -2.86 8.01
N ASP A 48 -4.30 -4.13 8.24
CA ASP A 48 -5.14 -5.09 8.96
C ASP A 48 -5.38 -4.70 10.43
N GLN A 49 -4.36 -4.19 11.13
CA GLN A 49 -4.50 -3.65 12.49
C GLN A 49 -5.49 -2.49 12.57
N LEU A 50 -5.65 -1.73 11.47
CA LEU A 50 -6.60 -0.63 11.35
C LEU A 50 -7.97 -1.08 10.83
N GLY A 51 -8.15 -2.39 10.59
CA GLY A 51 -9.36 -2.98 10.05
C GLY A 51 -9.57 -2.70 8.57
N TRP A 52 -8.53 -2.32 7.83
CA TRP A 52 -8.59 -2.04 6.40
C TRP A 52 -8.17 -3.26 5.59
N VAL A 53 -8.33 -3.17 4.27
CA VAL A 53 -7.77 -4.13 3.32
C VAL A 53 -7.11 -3.37 2.18
N VAL A 54 -5.86 -3.71 1.86
CA VAL A 54 -5.15 -3.16 0.70
C VAL A 54 -5.77 -3.78 -0.55
N ALA A 55 -6.44 -2.97 -1.37
CA ALA A 55 -7.16 -3.44 -2.55
C ALA A 55 -6.39 -3.19 -3.87
N ILE A 56 -5.42 -2.28 -3.83
CA ILE A 56 -4.63 -1.86 -4.98
C ILE A 56 -3.20 -1.65 -4.52
N GLU A 57 -2.26 -2.28 -5.22
CA GLU A 57 -0.83 -2.21 -4.98
C GLU A 57 -0.14 -1.61 -6.22
N HIS A 58 0.49 -0.46 -6.07
CA HIS A 58 1.36 0.12 -7.09
C HIS A 58 2.81 -0.07 -6.67
N LEU A 59 3.36 -1.25 -6.99
CA LEU A 59 4.75 -1.62 -6.68
C LEU A 59 5.65 -1.31 -7.88
N HIS A 60 6.79 -0.68 -7.63
CA HIS A 60 7.80 -0.49 -8.66
C HIS A 60 8.70 -1.73 -8.67
N LYS A 61 8.65 -2.52 -9.75
CA LYS A 61 9.63 -3.59 -9.95
C LYS A 61 10.96 -2.94 -10.31
N GLU A 62 12.03 -3.28 -9.59
CA GLU A 62 13.38 -3.03 -10.09
C GLU A 62 13.49 -3.63 -11.49
N ARG A 63 13.91 -2.82 -12.47
CA ARG A 63 14.28 -3.32 -13.78
C ARG A 63 15.43 -4.30 -13.57
N GLU A 64 15.21 -5.58 -13.87
CA GLU A 64 16.33 -6.50 -14.10
C GLU A 64 17.23 -5.85 -15.15
N GLY A 65 18.50 -5.66 -14.77
CA GLY A 65 19.47 -4.91 -15.56
C GLY A 65 19.50 -5.41 -17.00
N ILE A 66 19.38 -4.49 -17.95
CA ILE A 66 19.77 -4.76 -19.33
C ILE A 66 21.30 -4.86 -19.26
N THR A 67 21.84 -6.07 -19.24
CA THR A 67 23.26 -6.30 -19.50
C THR A 67 23.49 -5.93 -20.97
N GLY A 68 23.96 -4.70 -21.18
CA GLY A 68 24.59 -4.26 -22.41
C GLY A 68 26.05 -4.70 -22.49
#